data_AF-A0AAW1HN14-F1
#
_entry.id   AF-A0AAW1HN14-F1
#
_cell.length_a   1.000
_cell.length_b   1.000
_cell.length_c   1.000
_cell.angle_alpha   90.00
_cell.angle_beta   90.00
_cell.angle_gamma   90.00
#
_symmetry.space_group_name_H-M   'P 1'
#
loop_
_entity.id
_entity.type
_entity.pdbx_description
1 polymer ?
#
loop_
_entity_poly.entity_id
_entity_poly.type
_entity_poly.pdbx_seq_one_letter_code
_entity_poly.pdbx_strand_id
1 'polypeptide(L)'
;MATNYRVIVNNTAIDHKFNGICAKMGRNSQFCSKPTSYNVWKKPISVSLGSKMAEMKRVFAMCSGESVSSGGLTYKDAGVDIDAGSELVRRIAKMAPGIGGFGGLYPLGDSYLVAGTDGVGTKLKLAFETGIHETIGIDLVAMSVNDIVTSGAKPLFFLDYFATSRLDVDLAERVIKGIVDGCQQSDCALLGGETAEMPGFYAEGEYDLSGFAVGIVKKDSVIDGKNIEAGDVLLGLPSSGVHSNGFSLVRRVLAQSGNSLTDKIPGDSTSLGEALMAPTVIYVKQVLDLLSKGGIKGIAHITGGGFTDNIPRIFPKGLGAVIDTNAWPVLPVFKWIQEVGRIDDAEMRRTFNLGIGMVLVVSPDTAVRILGDESGATPVYRIGEVVTGEGVSYR
;
A
#
# COMPACT_ATOMS: atom_id res chain seq x y z
N MET A 1 -17.00 -23.76 -13.92
CA MET A 1 -16.72 -24.84 -12.94
C MET A 1 -16.15 -24.17 -11.71
N ALA A 2 -16.89 -24.14 -10.61
CA ALA A 2 -16.38 -23.58 -9.35
C ALA A 2 -15.47 -24.62 -8.70
N THR A 3 -14.16 -24.44 -8.83
CA THR A 3 -13.19 -25.26 -8.09
C THR A 3 -13.18 -24.76 -6.65
N ASN A 4 -13.74 -25.55 -5.73
CA ASN A 4 -13.69 -25.26 -4.30
C ASN A 4 -12.24 -25.37 -3.81
N TYR A 5 -11.52 -24.25 -3.76
CA TYR A 5 -10.25 -24.17 -3.06
C TYR A 5 -10.54 -24.17 -1.55
N ARG A 6 -10.00 -25.16 -0.82
CA ARG A 6 -9.97 -25.10 0.64
C ARG A 6 -8.92 -24.07 1.04
N VAL A 7 -9.35 -22.92 1.56
CA VAL A 7 -8.46 -21.99 2.26
C VAL A 7 -7.90 -22.74 3.47
N ILE A 8 -6.60 -23.01 3.47
CA ILE A 8 -5.90 -23.54 4.64
C ILE A 8 -5.39 -22.32 5.40
N VAL A 9 -6.04 -22.00 6.52
CA VAL A 9 -5.47 -21.08 7.52
C VAL A 9 -4.59 -21.95 8.41
N ASN A 10 -3.28 -21.88 8.21
CA ASN A 10 -2.36 -22.42 9.19
C ASN A 10 -2.36 -21.45 10.37
N ASN A 11 -2.57 -21.98 11.56
CA ASN A 11 -2.42 -21.26 12.81
C ASN A 11 -1.23 -21.90 13.51
N THR A 12 -0.02 -21.46 13.17
CA THR A 12 1.17 -21.85 13.92
C THR A 12 1.37 -20.88 15.08
N ALA A 13 0.73 -21.17 16.21
CA ALA A 13 1.21 -20.68 17.49
C ALA A 13 2.66 -21.14 17.63
N ILE A 14 3.61 -20.20 17.60
CA ILE A 14 5.00 -20.47 17.95
C ILE A 14 5.04 -20.72 19.46
N ASP A 15 4.69 -21.94 19.85
CA ASP A 15 4.96 -22.45 21.19
C ASP A 15 6.01 -23.57 21.06
N HIS A 16 7.27 -23.15 21.04
CA HIS A 16 8.40 -24.04 21.13
C HIS A 16 9.26 -23.75 22.37
N LYS A 17 8.83 -24.42 23.44
CA LYS A 17 9.67 -25.23 24.34
C LYS A 17 10.77 -24.51 25.12
N PHE A 18 10.41 -24.00 26.30
CA PHE A 18 11.21 -24.22 27.50
C PHE A 18 11.01 -25.66 28.00
N ASN A 19 11.50 -26.66 27.25
CA ASN A 19 11.65 -28.04 27.70
C ASN A 19 12.49 -28.80 26.67
N GLY A 20 13.81 -28.73 26.82
CA GLY A 20 14.72 -29.36 25.86
C GLY A 20 16.21 -29.27 26.16
N ILE A 21 16.64 -28.86 27.37
CA ILE A 21 18.06 -28.94 27.78
C ILE A 21 18.13 -29.34 29.26
N CYS A 22 17.80 -30.60 29.56
CA CYS A 22 18.25 -31.30 30.78
C CYS A 22 18.13 -32.84 30.61
N ALA A 23 18.39 -33.33 29.40
CA ALA A 23 18.48 -34.77 29.12
C ALA A 23 19.76 -35.07 28.32
N LYS A 24 20.90 -34.62 28.84
CA LYS A 24 22.25 -35.04 28.41
C LYS A 24 23.30 -34.48 29.37
N MET A 25 23.29 -34.97 30.61
CA MET A 25 24.46 -35.06 31.49
C MET A 25 24.00 -35.74 32.77
N GLY A 26 24.22 -37.05 32.85
CA GLY A 26 24.00 -37.79 34.10
C GLY A 26 24.95 -37.28 35.17
N ARG A 27 24.41 -36.72 36.25
CA ARG A 27 24.88 -36.88 37.63
C ARG A 27 23.99 -36.11 38.63
N ASN A 28 23.60 -36.85 39.67
CA ASN A 28 23.19 -36.48 41.03
C ASN A 28 21.95 -35.60 41.28
N SER A 29 20.97 -36.30 41.87
CA SER A 29 19.89 -35.86 42.75
C SER A 29 20.26 -34.73 43.72
N GLN A 30 19.43 -33.68 43.76
CA GLN A 30 18.75 -33.14 44.96
C GLN A 30 17.93 -31.89 44.58
N PHE A 31 16.81 -31.69 45.27
CA PHE A 31 15.85 -30.58 45.17
C PHE A 31 14.81 -30.64 44.04
N CYS A 32 13.81 -31.49 44.25
CA CYS A 32 12.47 -31.29 43.74
C CYS A 32 11.55 -31.03 44.95
N SER A 33 11.08 -29.80 45.16
CA SER A 33 10.03 -29.50 46.14
C SER A 33 9.11 -28.37 45.64
N LYS A 34 7.81 -28.63 45.83
CA LYS A 34 6.58 -27.92 45.40
C LYS A 34 6.42 -26.46 45.90
N PRO A 35 5.46 -25.69 45.35
CA PRO A 35 5.35 -24.24 45.55
C PRO A 35 4.62 -23.88 46.86
N THR A 36 5.06 -22.82 47.52
CA THR A 36 4.36 -22.19 48.64
C THR A 36 3.65 -20.91 48.20
N SER A 37 2.35 -20.91 48.45
CA SER A 37 1.40 -19.80 48.45
C SER A 37 1.87 -18.56 49.20
N TYR A 38 1.64 -17.37 48.64
CA TYR A 38 1.74 -16.11 49.37
C TYR A 38 0.39 -15.41 49.48
N ASN A 39 0.07 -15.07 50.72
CA ASN A 39 -1.16 -14.44 51.20
C ASN A 39 -1.27 -12.96 50.78
N VAL A 40 -2.50 -12.60 50.42
CA VAL A 40 -2.98 -11.24 50.18
C VAL A 40 -3.06 -10.48 51.50
N TRP A 41 -2.45 -9.29 51.56
CA TRP A 41 -2.77 -8.27 52.57
C TRP A 41 -3.33 -7.02 51.88
N LYS A 42 -4.59 -6.69 52.20
CA LYS A 42 -5.26 -5.44 51.84
C LYS A 42 -4.81 -4.32 52.77
N LYS A 43 -4.43 -3.16 52.20
CA LYS A 43 -4.62 -1.84 52.82
C LYS A 43 -5.02 -0.84 51.71
N PRO A 44 -6.00 0.05 51.95
CA PRO A 44 -6.43 1.02 50.96
C PRO A 44 -5.48 2.23 50.98
N ILE A 45 -5.03 2.66 49.80
CA ILE A 45 -4.38 3.96 49.62
C ILE A 45 -5.24 4.75 48.65
N SER A 46 -5.91 5.78 49.17
CA SER A 46 -6.54 6.83 48.37
C SER A 46 -5.44 7.72 47.76
N VAL A 47 -5.33 7.74 46.44
CA VAL A 47 -4.47 8.69 45.72
C VAL A 47 -5.35 9.61 44.88
N SER A 48 -5.19 10.91 45.07
CA SER A 48 -5.94 11.96 44.39
C SER A 48 -5.60 12.01 42.89
N LEU A 49 -6.65 12.02 42.05
CA LEU A 49 -6.55 12.34 40.63
C LEU A 49 -6.33 13.85 40.43
N GLY A 50 -5.10 14.32 40.63
CA GLY A 50 -4.77 15.74 40.41
C GLY A 50 -3.40 16.00 39.79
N SER A 51 -2.42 15.10 39.94
CA SER A 51 -1.03 15.38 39.57
C SER A 51 -0.50 14.62 38.35
N LYS A 52 -1.18 13.57 37.87
CA LYS A 52 -0.71 12.78 36.71
C LYS A 52 -0.98 13.41 35.33
N MET A 53 -1.85 14.41 35.22
CA MET A 53 -2.07 15.14 33.94
C MET A 53 -0.99 16.18 33.64
N ALA A 54 -0.26 16.67 34.64
CA ALA A 54 0.78 17.67 34.44
C ALA A 54 2.12 17.06 33.98
N GLU A 55 2.41 15.83 34.38
CA GLU A 55 3.65 15.14 34.03
C GLU A 55 3.60 14.54 32.61
N MET A 56 2.41 14.11 32.17
CA MET A 56 2.19 13.61 30.80
C MET A 56 2.28 14.74 29.75
N LYS A 57 2.01 15.99 30.14
CA LYS A 57 2.24 17.18 29.28
C LYS A 57 3.72 17.56 29.15
N ARG A 58 4.59 17.17 30.08
CA ARG A 58 6.04 17.46 30.00
C ARG A 58 6.81 16.43 29.18
N VAL A 59 6.40 15.17 29.19
CA VAL A 59 7.05 14.12 28.36
C VAL A 59 6.76 14.35 26.86
N PHE A 60 5.57 14.84 26.50
CA PHE A 60 5.25 15.20 25.11
C PHE A 60 5.99 16.47 24.60
N ALA A 61 6.43 17.35 25.50
CA ALA A 61 7.15 18.57 25.14
C ALA A 61 8.67 18.36 24.92
N MET A 62 9.22 17.18 25.26
CA MET A 62 10.66 16.89 25.14
C MET A 62 11.06 16.25 23.80
N CYS A 63 10.12 15.97 22.90
CA CYS A 63 10.40 15.57 21.52
C CYS A 63 10.15 16.71 20.50
N SER A 64 9.84 17.92 20.95
CA SER A 64 9.53 19.08 20.11
C SER A 64 10.77 19.95 19.89
N GLY A 65 11.85 19.31 19.42
CA GLY A 65 13.17 19.90 19.29
C GLY A 65 13.73 19.89 17.88
N GLU A 66 12.88 19.92 16.85
CA GLU A 66 13.30 20.29 15.50
C GLU A 66 12.60 21.60 15.15
N SER A 67 13.41 22.62 14.86
CA SER A 67 12.94 23.87 14.28
C SER A 67 12.19 23.53 12.99
N VAL A 68 10.87 23.69 13.00
CA VAL A 68 10.07 23.73 11.77
C VAL A 68 10.63 24.87 10.94
N SER A 69 11.40 24.51 9.92
CA SER A 69 11.86 25.46 8.92
C SER A 69 10.62 26.12 8.31
N SER A 70 10.76 27.34 7.81
CA SER A 70 9.67 28.10 7.17
C SER A 70 9.19 27.49 5.83
N GLY A 71 9.39 26.20 5.60
CA GLY A 71 8.97 25.43 4.43
C GLY A 71 7.76 24.53 4.73
N GLY A 72 7.07 24.09 3.68
CA GLY A 72 5.96 23.14 3.74
C GLY A 72 6.34 21.78 4.32
N LEU A 73 5.34 20.99 4.75
CA LEU A 73 5.58 19.61 5.19
C LEU A 73 6.03 18.72 4.02
N THR A 74 7.05 17.89 4.24
CA THR A 74 7.45 16.85 3.29
C THR A 74 7.16 15.44 3.83
N TYR A 75 7.12 14.44 2.95
CA TYR A 75 6.95 13.04 3.33
C TYR A 75 8.14 12.51 4.13
N LYS A 76 9.33 13.07 3.87
CA LYS A 76 10.52 12.82 4.67
C LYS A 76 10.38 13.36 6.08
N ASP A 77 9.82 14.56 6.28
CA ASP A 77 9.50 15.07 7.62
C ASP A 77 8.48 14.16 8.32
N ALA A 78 7.57 13.54 7.57
CA ALA A 78 6.64 12.55 8.10
C ALA A 78 7.29 11.18 8.42
N GLY A 79 8.61 11.05 8.28
CA GLY A 79 9.40 9.87 8.66
C GLY A 79 9.59 8.84 7.55
N VAL A 80 9.30 9.17 6.29
CA VAL A 80 9.45 8.24 5.15
C VAL A 80 10.46 8.78 4.12
N ASP A 81 11.53 8.03 3.90
CA ASP A 81 12.61 8.42 2.97
C ASP A 81 12.55 7.58 1.67
N ILE A 82 11.94 8.14 0.62
CA ILE A 82 11.82 7.50 -0.71
C ILE A 82 13.20 7.26 -1.35
N ASP A 83 14.16 8.16 -1.11
CA ASP A 83 15.50 8.07 -1.68
C ASP A 83 16.29 6.92 -1.04
N ALA A 84 16.16 6.74 0.27
CA ALA A 84 16.74 5.59 0.97
C ALA A 84 16.16 4.25 0.46
N GLY A 85 14.85 4.20 0.22
CA GLY A 85 14.20 3.03 -0.39
C GLY A 85 14.74 2.73 -1.80
N SER A 86 14.84 3.76 -2.65
CA SER A 86 15.39 3.65 -4.00
C SER A 86 16.84 3.18 -4.00
N GLU A 87 17.64 3.66 -3.05
CA GLU A 87 19.04 3.22 -2.87
C GLU A 87 19.14 1.74 -2.47
N LEU A 88 18.27 1.27 -1.58
CA LEU A 88 18.22 -0.14 -1.21
C LEU A 88 17.88 -1.01 -2.41
N VAL A 89 16.88 -0.64 -3.21
CA VAL A 89 16.52 -1.34 -4.45
C VAL A 89 17.72 -1.41 -5.40
N ARG A 90 18.44 -0.29 -5.61
CA ARG A 90 19.64 -0.24 -6.44
C ARG A 90 20.73 -1.19 -5.95
N ARG A 91 20.91 -1.33 -4.64
CA ARG A 91 21.88 -2.28 -4.05
C ARG A 91 21.44 -3.72 -4.22
N ILE A 92 20.17 -4.02 -4.00
CA ILE A 92 19.60 -5.37 -4.17
C ILE A 92 19.71 -5.81 -5.63
N ALA A 93 19.40 -4.93 -6.60
CA ALA A 93 19.50 -5.23 -8.02
C ALA A 93 20.92 -5.66 -8.46
N LYS A 94 21.97 -5.22 -7.75
CA LYS A 94 23.35 -5.68 -7.98
C LYS A 94 23.62 -7.10 -7.44
N MET A 95 22.93 -7.50 -6.38
CA MET A 95 23.08 -8.83 -5.74
C MET A 95 22.16 -9.87 -6.37
N ALA A 96 20.98 -9.46 -6.80
CA ALA A 96 19.96 -10.29 -7.43
C ALA A 96 19.50 -9.62 -8.73
N PRO A 97 20.21 -9.88 -9.85
CA PRO A 97 19.81 -9.39 -11.17
C PRO A 97 18.38 -9.84 -11.49
N GLY A 98 17.50 -8.88 -11.78
CA GLY A 98 16.07 -9.13 -12.00
C GLY A 98 15.15 -8.54 -10.95
N ILE A 99 15.69 -8.01 -9.83
CA ILE A 99 14.94 -7.21 -8.86
C ILE A 99 14.98 -5.73 -9.26
N GLY A 100 13.81 -5.06 -9.28
CA GLY A 100 13.70 -3.63 -9.59
C GLY A 100 12.38 -3.20 -10.22
N GLY A 101 11.63 -4.14 -10.81
CA GLY A 101 10.21 -3.97 -11.14
C GLY A 101 9.33 -4.49 -10.00
N PHE A 102 8.11 -3.97 -9.85
CA PHE A 102 7.18 -4.37 -8.80
C PHE A 102 6.67 -5.84 -8.93
N GLY A 103 6.90 -6.48 -10.08
CA GLY A 103 6.62 -7.90 -10.31
C GLY A 103 7.87 -8.68 -10.74
N GLY A 104 8.18 -9.76 -10.03
CA GLY A 104 9.26 -10.69 -10.39
C GLY A 104 8.79 -11.70 -11.43
N LEU A 105 9.50 -11.81 -12.56
CA LEU A 105 9.22 -12.77 -13.64
C LEU A 105 9.94 -14.09 -13.41
N TYR A 106 9.20 -15.20 -13.36
CA TYR A 106 9.74 -16.55 -13.26
C TYR A 106 9.31 -17.41 -14.46
N PRO A 107 10.22 -18.00 -15.24
CA PRO A 107 9.87 -18.75 -16.44
C PRO A 107 9.09 -20.04 -16.12
N LEU A 108 7.96 -20.24 -16.80
CA LEU A 108 7.14 -21.46 -16.72
C LEU A 108 6.64 -21.83 -18.13
N GLY A 109 7.33 -22.76 -18.80
CA GLY A 109 6.97 -23.17 -20.16
C GLY A 109 7.06 -22.03 -21.17
N ASP A 110 5.95 -21.74 -21.86
CA ASP A 110 5.77 -20.63 -22.81
C ASP A 110 5.34 -19.30 -22.14
N SER A 111 5.24 -19.31 -20.81
CA SER A 111 4.74 -18.22 -19.99
C SER A 111 5.76 -17.80 -18.92
N TYR A 112 5.48 -16.68 -18.25
CA TYR A 112 6.09 -16.28 -16.99
C TYR A 112 5.03 -16.32 -15.90
N LEU A 113 5.40 -16.84 -14.72
CA LEU A 113 4.73 -16.48 -13.49
C LEU A 113 5.24 -15.09 -13.07
N VAL A 114 4.32 -14.25 -12.61
CA VAL A 114 4.63 -12.91 -12.13
C VAL A 114 4.22 -12.82 -10.68
N ALA A 115 5.17 -12.62 -9.78
CA ALA A 115 4.91 -12.54 -8.35
C ALA A 115 5.14 -11.11 -7.83
N GLY A 116 4.24 -10.64 -6.98
CA GLY A 116 4.34 -9.36 -6.28
C GLY A 116 4.03 -9.55 -4.80
N THR A 117 4.64 -8.72 -3.95
CA THR A 117 4.35 -8.68 -2.52
C THR A 117 4.30 -7.24 -2.06
N ASP A 118 3.30 -6.91 -1.24
CA ASP A 118 3.15 -5.58 -0.69
C ASP A 118 2.41 -5.62 0.66
N GLY A 119 2.47 -4.51 1.40
CA GLY A 119 1.67 -4.27 2.59
C GLY A 119 0.70 -3.10 2.36
N VAL A 120 -0.15 -2.85 3.37
CA VAL A 120 -1.05 -1.68 3.36
C VAL A 120 -0.31 -0.41 3.77
N GLY A 121 0.70 -0.54 4.65
CA GLY A 121 1.47 0.58 5.18
C GLY A 121 0.70 1.41 6.21
N THR A 122 1.05 2.70 6.32
CA THR A 122 0.59 3.55 7.44
C THR A 122 -0.89 3.95 7.38
N LYS A 123 -1.63 3.56 6.34
CA LYS A 123 -3.10 3.62 6.29
C LYS A 123 -3.75 2.78 7.40
N LEU A 124 -3.10 1.71 7.85
CA LEU A 124 -3.55 0.88 8.97
C LEU A 124 -3.78 1.70 10.25
N LYS A 125 -2.98 2.75 10.50
CA LYS A 125 -3.18 3.62 11.67
C LYS A 125 -4.52 4.36 11.62
N LEU A 126 -4.97 4.78 10.43
CA LEU A 126 -6.31 5.36 10.27
C LEU A 126 -7.40 4.30 10.37
N ALA A 127 -7.16 3.07 9.90
CA ALA A 127 -8.10 1.97 10.10
C ALA A 127 -8.37 1.74 11.60
N PHE A 128 -7.33 1.74 12.43
CA PHE A 128 -7.48 1.58 13.89
C PHE A 128 -8.24 2.75 14.53
N GLU A 129 -7.97 3.97 14.09
CA GLU A 129 -8.60 5.18 14.64
C GLU A 129 -10.08 5.32 14.24
N THR A 130 -10.41 4.93 13.00
CA THR A 130 -11.78 4.99 12.47
C THR A 130 -12.62 3.76 12.81
N GLY A 131 -11.99 2.63 13.10
CA GLY A 131 -12.66 1.32 13.22
C GLY A 131 -13.11 0.73 11.87
N ILE A 132 -12.67 1.30 10.75
CA ILE A 132 -12.97 0.83 9.39
C ILE A 132 -11.91 -0.20 8.99
N HIS A 133 -12.27 -1.48 9.07
CA HIS A 133 -11.38 -2.62 8.79
C HIS A 133 -11.84 -3.43 7.57
N GLU A 134 -13.10 -3.28 7.18
CA GLU A 134 -13.79 -4.08 6.16
C GLU A 134 -13.22 -3.86 4.75
N THR A 135 -12.67 -2.67 4.49
CA THR A 135 -12.12 -2.28 3.19
C THR A 135 -10.61 -2.37 3.11
N ILE A 136 -9.91 -2.52 4.26
CA ILE A 136 -8.44 -2.48 4.30
C ILE A 136 -7.81 -3.70 3.62
N GLY A 137 -8.53 -4.84 3.60
CA GLY A 137 -8.11 -6.01 2.85
C GLY A 137 -8.16 -5.80 1.34
N ILE A 138 -9.04 -4.91 0.85
CA ILE A 138 -9.08 -4.53 -0.57
C ILE A 138 -7.81 -3.73 -0.91
N ASP A 139 -7.40 -2.80 -0.06
CA ASP A 139 -6.14 -2.07 -0.22
C ASP A 139 -4.95 -3.04 -0.32
N LEU A 140 -4.88 -4.03 0.58
CA LEU A 140 -3.82 -5.05 0.57
C LEU A 140 -3.74 -5.78 -0.77
N VAL A 141 -4.88 -6.28 -1.27
CA VAL A 141 -4.91 -7.00 -2.55
C VAL A 141 -4.55 -6.07 -3.70
N ALA A 142 -5.14 -4.87 -3.73
CA ALA A 142 -4.97 -3.91 -4.81
C ALA A 142 -3.51 -3.54 -5.03
N MET A 143 -2.74 -3.32 -3.96
CA MET A 143 -1.32 -2.99 -4.05
C MET A 143 -0.53 -4.05 -4.84
N SER A 144 -0.68 -5.34 -4.51
CA SER A 144 0.06 -6.39 -5.21
C SER A 144 -0.49 -6.73 -6.60
N VAL A 145 -1.82 -6.77 -6.77
CA VAL A 145 -2.42 -7.19 -8.06
C VAL A 145 -2.30 -6.10 -9.15
N ASN A 146 -2.35 -4.83 -8.76
CA ASN A 146 -2.12 -3.72 -9.70
C ASN A 146 -0.66 -3.66 -10.15
N ASP A 147 0.29 -4.09 -9.31
CA ASP A 147 1.68 -4.18 -9.69
C ASP A 147 1.94 -5.30 -10.68
N ILE A 148 1.42 -6.50 -10.46
CA ILE A 148 1.66 -7.61 -11.40
C ILE A 148 0.97 -7.38 -12.76
N VAL A 149 -0.20 -6.72 -12.80
CA VAL A 149 -0.90 -6.45 -14.06
C VAL A 149 -0.16 -5.44 -14.95
N THR A 150 0.79 -4.66 -14.39
CA THR A 150 1.64 -3.76 -15.21
C THR A 150 2.46 -4.50 -16.27
N SER A 151 2.76 -5.78 -16.02
CA SER A 151 3.44 -6.66 -16.97
C SER A 151 2.50 -7.33 -17.99
N GLY A 152 1.20 -7.07 -17.90
CA GLY A 152 0.14 -7.78 -18.62
C GLY A 152 -0.28 -9.11 -17.98
N ALA A 153 0.19 -9.40 -16.77
CA ALA A 153 -0.14 -10.65 -16.09
C ALA A 153 -1.57 -10.69 -15.59
N LYS A 154 -2.24 -11.82 -15.83
CA LYS A 154 -3.53 -12.13 -15.20
C LYS A 154 -3.27 -12.71 -13.80
N PRO A 155 -3.78 -12.10 -12.72
CA PRO A 155 -3.71 -12.69 -11.39
C PRO A 155 -4.34 -14.09 -11.35
N LEU A 156 -3.69 -15.04 -10.67
CA LEU A 156 -4.16 -16.40 -10.46
C LEU A 156 -4.64 -16.60 -9.03
N PHE A 157 -3.78 -16.28 -8.07
CA PHE A 157 -4.08 -16.43 -6.66
C PHE A 157 -3.36 -15.40 -5.78
N PHE A 158 -3.86 -15.28 -4.56
CA PHE A 158 -3.36 -14.40 -3.52
C PHE A 158 -3.13 -15.18 -2.22
N LEU A 159 -2.12 -14.78 -1.45
CA LEU A 159 -1.92 -15.21 -0.06
C LEU A 159 -1.76 -14.00 0.85
N ASP A 160 -2.15 -14.14 2.11
CA ASP A 160 -2.00 -13.10 3.12
C ASP A 160 -1.24 -13.58 4.36
N TYR A 161 -0.60 -12.64 5.05
CA TYR A 161 -0.01 -12.80 6.36
C TYR A 161 -0.57 -11.70 7.28
N PHE A 162 -1.33 -12.11 8.29
CA PHE A 162 -1.95 -11.25 9.29
C PHE A 162 -1.16 -11.37 10.60
N ALA A 163 -0.65 -10.26 11.12
CA ALA A 163 0.12 -10.27 12.35
C ALA A 163 -0.46 -9.28 13.36
N THR A 164 -0.62 -9.67 14.61
CA THR A 164 -1.20 -8.79 15.65
C THR A 164 -0.64 -9.08 17.02
N SER A 165 -0.90 -8.22 18.00
CA SER A 165 -0.51 -8.46 19.40
C SER A 165 -1.31 -9.61 20.02
N ARG A 166 -2.63 -9.55 19.87
CA ARG A 166 -3.60 -10.57 20.29
C ARG A 166 -4.72 -10.62 19.26
N LEU A 167 -5.14 -11.83 18.91
CA LEU A 167 -6.16 -12.03 17.89
C LEU A 167 -7.54 -11.66 18.40
N ASP A 168 -8.11 -10.61 17.81
CA ASP A 168 -9.55 -10.35 17.82
C ASP A 168 -10.15 -11.00 16.57
N VAL A 169 -10.94 -12.05 16.78
CA VAL A 169 -11.50 -12.88 15.70
C VAL A 169 -12.50 -12.09 14.85
N ASP A 170 -13.35 -11.26 15.46
CA ASP A 170 -14.37 -10.49 14.74
C ASP A 170 -13.71 -9.39 13.90
N LEU A 171 -12.65 -8.76 14.43
CA LEU A 171 -11.85 -7.82 13.65
C LEU A 171 -11.14 -8.51 12.49
N ALA A 172 -10.48 -9.65 12.74
CA ALA A 172 -9.75 -10.38 11.71
C ALA A 172 -10.70 -10.85 10.60
N GLU A 173 -11.89 -11.35 10.92
CA GLU A 173 -12.90 -11.72 9.93
C GLU A 173 -13.27 -10.55 9.01
N ARG A 174 -13.46 -9.34 9.57
CA ARG A 174 -13.75 -8.14 8.77
C ARG A 174 -12.62 -7.79 7.81
N VAL A 175 -11.36 -7.92 8.24
CA VAL A 175 -10.20 -7.70 7.38
C VAL A 175 -10.12 -8.74 6.27
N ILE A 176 -10.24 -10.03 6.62
CA ILE A 176 -10.20 -11.13 5.65
C ILE A 176 -11.34 -11.03 4.64
N LYS A 177 -12.54 -10.57 5.05
CA LYS A 177 -13.63 -10.28 4.12
C LYS A 177 -13.21 -9.26 3.05
N GLY A 178 -12.54 -8.19 3.43
CA GLY A 178 -11.98 -7.23 2.49
C GLY A 178 -10.95 -7.85 1.53
N ILE A 179 -10.12 -8.78 2.00
CA ILE A 179 -9.16 -9.51 1.16
C ILE A 179 -9.91 -10.39 0.14
N VAL A 180 -10.95 -11.10 0.59
CA VAL A 180 -11.80 -11.92 -0.28
C VAL A 180 -12.48 -11.04 -1.35
N ASP A 181 -13.05 -9.91 -0.95
CA ASP A 181 -13.69 -8.96 -1.86
C ASP A 181 -12.68 -8.39 -2.88
N GLY A 182 -11.45 -8.10 -2.45
CA GLY A 182 -10.35 -7.70 -3.34
C GLY A 182 -10.00 -8.79 -4.35
N CYS A 183 -9.85 -10.04 -3.90
CA CYS A 183 -9.54 -11.17 -4.78
C CYS A 183 -10.63 -11.39 -5.85
N GLN A 184 -11.91 -11.24 -5.46
CA GLN A 184 -13.04 -11.32 -6.39
C GLN A 184 -13.02 -10.20 -7.43
N GLN A 185 -12.66 -8.97 -7.04
CA GLN A 185 -12.48 -7.86 -7.97
C GLN A 185 -11.35 -8.13 -8.97
N SER A 186 -10.28 -8.80 -8.52
CA SER A 186 -9.11 -9.16 -9.34
C SER A 186 -9.26 -10.45 -10.17
N ASP A 187 -10.38 -11.17 -10.06
CA ASP A 187 -10.55 -12.53 -10.61
C ASP A 187 -9.44 -13.52 -10.20
N CYS A 188 -8.92 -13.41 -8.97
CA CYS A 188 -7.98 -14.38 -8.40
C CYS A 188 -8.60 -15.12 -7.21
N ALA A 189 -8.01 -16.26 -6.86
CA ALA A 189 -8.40 -17.03 -5.67
C ALA A 189 -7.58 -16.61 -4.45
N LEU A 190 -8.23 -16.42 -3.29
CA LEU A 190 -7.51 -16.44 -2.02
C LEU A 190 -7.12 -17.91 -1.74
N LEU A 191 -5.83 -18.23 -1.88
CA LEU A 191 -5.35 -19.62 -1.84
C LEU A 191 -5.07 -20.08 -0.41
N GLY A 192 -4.67 -19.17 0.46
CA GLY A 192 -4.35 -19.45 1.85
C GLY A 192 -3.73 -18.23 2.52
N GLY A 193 -3.49 -18.35 3.82
CA GLY A 193 -2.84 -17.30 4.60
C GLY A 193 -2.34 -17.83 5.94
N GLU A 194 -1.65 -16.97 6.68
CA GLU A 194 -1.16 -17.26 8.03
C GLU A 194 -1.58 -16.15 8.99
N THR A 195 -1.89 -16.51 10.22
CA THR A 195 -2.23 -15.57 11.30
C THR A 195 -1.26 -15.74 12.47
N ALA A 196 -0.58 -14.67 12.86
CA ALA A 196 0.43 -14.69 13.92
C ALA A 196 0.07 -13.75 15.08
N GLU A 197 0.02 -14.29 16.30
CA GLU A 197 -0.07 -13.51 17.54
C GLU A 197 1.33 -13.28 18.14
N MET A 198 1.73 -12.02 18.25
CA MET A 198 3.06 -11.59 18.71
C MET A 198 2.95 -10.51 19.79
N PRO A 199 2.47 -10.86 21.00
CA PRO A 199 2.35 -9.92 22.10
C PRO A 199 3.72 -9.35 22.49
N GLY A 200 3.78 -8.03 22.71
CA GLY A 200 5.03 -7.32 22.99
C GLY A 200 5.81 -6.89 21.75
N PHE A 201 5.45 -7.38 20.55
CA PHE A 201 5.93 -6.83 19.28
C PHE A 201 4.97 -5.76 18.75
N TYR A 202 3.69 -6.11 18.62
CA TYR A 202 2.63 -5.16 18.25
C TYR A 202 1.94 -4.59 19.50
N ALA A 203 1.49 -3.34 19.37
CA ALA A 203 0.61 -2.73 20.37
C ALA A 203 -0.77 -3.41 20.38
N GLU A 204 -1.45 -3.39 21.52
CA GLU A 204 -2.81 -3.93 21.62
C GLU A 204 -3.77 -3.21 20.67
N GLY A 205 -4.61 -3.99 19.98
CA GLY A 205 -5.54 -3.47 18.96
C GLY A 205 -4.91 -3.16 17.60
N GLU A 206 -3.60 -3.27 17.46
CA GLU A 206 -2.91 -3.05 16.19
C GLU A 206 -2.56 -4.37 15.49
N TYR A 207 -2.60 -4.35 14.15
CA TYR A 207 -2.20 -5.46 13.31
C TYR A 207 -1.43 -4.96 12.09
N ASP A 208 -0.67 -5.85 11.47
CA ASP A 208 0.02 -5.63 10.21
C ASP A 208 -0.41 -6.67 9.18
N LEU A 209 -0.38 -6.28 7.91
CA LEU A 209 -0.83 -7.09 6.79
C LEU A 209 0.26 -7.13 5.73
N SER A 210 0.59 -8.34 5.28
CA SER A 210 1.39 -8.55 4.07
C SER A 210 0.62 -9.42 3.09
N GLY A 211 0.71 -9.06 1.82
CA GLY A 211 0.01 -9.70 0.71
C GLY A 211 1.00 -10.25 -0.31
N PHE A 212 0.59 -11.32 -0.99
CA PHE A 212 1.39 -12.01 -1.99
C PHE A 212 0.49 -12.39 -3.16
N ALA A 213 0.69 -11.78 -4.32
CA ALA A 213 -0.05 -12.09 -5.53
C ALA A 213 0.83 -12.87 -6.52
N VAL A 214 0.27 -13.89 -7.16
CA VAL A 214 0.90 -14.58 -8.29
C VAL A 214 -0.05 -14.53 -9.48
N GLY A 215 0.48 -14.08 -10.62
CA GLY A 215 -0.19 -14.05 -11.91
C GLY A 215 0.60 -14.80 -12.98
N ILE A 216 0.06 -14.83 -14.19
CA ILE A 216 0.67 -15.46 -15.35
C ILE A 216 0.52 -14.59 -16.59
N VAL A 217 1.56 -14.58 -17.43
CA VAL A 217 1.58 -13.90 -18.73
C VAL A 217 2.34 -14.74 -19.75
N LYS A 218 1.91 -14.75 -21.01
CA LYS A 218 2.69 -15.39 -22.07
C LYS A 218 3.97 -14.60 -22.34
N LYS A 219 5.07 -15.28 -22.67
CA LYS A 219 6.37 -14.64 -22.91
C LYS A 219 6.36 -13.58 -24.01
N ASP A 220 5.55 -13.80 -25.05
CA ASP A 220 5.40 -12.89 -26.20
C ASP A 220 4.43 -11.73 -25.94
N SER A 221 3.70 -11.76 -24.82
CA SER A 221 2.65 -10.81 -24.45
C SER A 221 3.05 -9.93 -23.27
N VAL A 222 4.28 -10.05 -22.76
CA VAL A 222 4.80 -9.23 -21.66
C VAL A 222 4.84 -7.76 -22.08
N ILE A 223 4.27 -6.90 -21.24
CA ILE A 223 4.39 -5.45 -21.36
C ILE A 223 5.62 -5.01 -20.58
N ASP A 224 6.62 -4.49 -21.29
CA ASP A 224 7.93 -4.12 -20.72
C ASP A 224 8.38 -2.70 -21.09
N GLY A 225 7.54 -1.93 -21.79
CA GLY A 225 7.83 -0.54 -22.15
C GLY A 225 8.86 -0.35 -23.27
N LYS A 226 9.50 -1.41 -23.78
CA LYS A 226 10.64 -1.28 -24.72
C LYS A 226 10.29 -0.63 -26.05
N ASN A 227 9.01 -0.67 -26.43
CA ASN A 227 8.48 -0.13 -27.68
C ASN A 227 7.88 1.29 -27.52
N ILE A 228 8.04 1.90 -26.36
CA ILE A 228 7.63 3.29 -26.12
C ILE A 228 8.54 4.22 -26.90
N GLU A 229 7.94 5.23 -27.54
CA GLU A 229 8.64 6.22 -28.34
C GLU A 229 8.10 7.64 -28.06
N ALA A 230 8.89 8.66 -28.41
CA ALA A 230 8.44 10.05 -28.30
C ALA A 230 7.19 10.28 -29.18
N GLY A 231 6.20 10.99 -28.64
CA GLY A 231 4.89 11.19 -29.27
C GLY A 231 3.83 10.17 -28.86
N ASP A 232 4.19 9.10 -28.14
CA ASP A 232 3.20 8.25 -27.48
C ASP A 232 2.37 9.02 -26.46
N VAL A 233 1.13 8.60 -26.26
CA VAL A 233 0.15 9.27 -25.41
C VAL A 233 0.07 8.57 -24.05
N LEU A 234 0.00 9.35 -22.98
CA LEU A 234 -0.28 8.86 -21.64
C LEU A 234 -1.79 8.96 -21.36
N LEU A 235 -2.38 7.81 -21.03
CA LEU A 235 -3.75 7.71 -20.56
C LEU A 235 -3.77 7.41 -19.06
N GLY A 236 -4.53 8.17 -18.29
CA GLY A 236 -4.69 7.99 -16.85
C GLY A 236 -6.02 7.32 -16.50
N LEU A 237 -5.97 6.31 -15.63
CA LEU A 237 -7.13 5.71 -14.99
C LEU A 237 -7.35 6.35 -13.60
N PRO A 238 -8.56 6.83 -13.28
CA PRO A 238 -8.82 7.55 -12.05
C PRO A 238 -8.56 6.71 -10.79
N SER A 239 -8.05 7.34 -9.75
CA SER A 239 -7.98 6.79 -8.39
C SER A 239 -9.28 7.08 -7.62
N SER A 240 -9.49 6.37 -6.52
CA SER A 240 -10.60 6.61 -5.58
C SER A 240 -10.26 7.64 -4.51
N GLY A 241 -9.03 8.15 -4.49
CA GLY A 241 -8.47 8.95 -3.42
C GLY A 241 -6.97 8.71 -3.30
N VAL A 242 -6.43 8.86 -2.09
CA VAL A 242 -5.00 8.69 -1.78
C VAL A 242 -4.49 7.24 -1.95
N HIS A 243 -5.39 6.27 -2.14
CA HIS A 243 -5.09 4.84 -2.20
C HIS A 243 -4.42 4.34 -0.92
N SER A 244 -3.26 3.67 -0.99
CA SER A 244 -2.52 3.14 0.16
C SER A 244 -1.15 3.82 0.38
N ASN A 245 -0.92 4.99 -0.22
CA ASN A 245 0.37 5.69 -0.16
C ASN A 245 0.25 7.10 0.45
N GLY A 246 1.35 7.61 1.03
CA GLY A 246 1.38 8.97 1.59
C GLY A 246 0.77 9.14 2.99
N PHE A 247 0.30 8.06 3.63
CA PHE A 247 -0.48 8.16 4.89
C PHE A 247 0.30 8.70 6.08
N SER A 248 1.63 8.58 6.10
CA SER A 248 2.43 9.23 7.14
C SER A 248 2.31 10.75 7.07
N LEU A 249 2.33 11.33 5.86
CA LEU A 249 2.13 12.76 5.65
C LEU A 249 0.67 13.16 5.93
N VAL A 250 -0.30 12.38 5.47
CA VAL A 250 -1.73 12.58 5.80
C VAL A 250 -1.95 12.68 7.31
N ARG A 251 -1.37 11.76 8.08
CA ARG A 251 -1.49 11.75 9.55
C ARG A 251 -0.86 12.99 10.19
N ARG A 252 0.28 13.45 9.65
CA ARG A 252 0.93 14.67 10.12
C ARG A 252 0.10 15.92 9.80
N VAL A 253 -0.52 15.98 8.62
CA VAL A 253 -1.45 17.05 8.23
C VAL A 253 -2.70 17.05 9.13
N LEU A 254 -3.32 15.89 9.37
CA LEU A 254 -4.45 15.76 10.31
C LEU A 254 -4.09 16.28 11.70
N ALA A 255 -2.96 15.83 12.26
CA ALA A 255 -2.51 16.26 13.59
C ALA A 255 -2.25 17.77 13.67
N GLN A 256 -1.71 18.39 12.61
CA GLN A 256 -1.49 19.84 12.54
C GLN A 256 -2.79 20.63 12.38
N SER A 257 -3.75 20.08 11.66
CA SER A 257 -5.02 20.74 11.34
C SER A 257 -5.94 20.91 12.56
N GLY A 258 -5.85 19.97 13.51
CA GLY A 258 -6.82 19.84 14.59
C GLY A 258 -8.20 19.34 14.13
N ASN A 259 -8.37 18.98 12.86
CA ASN A 259 -9.59 18.37 12.35
C ASN A 259 -9.76 16.93 12.86
N SER A 260 -11.02 16.57 13.09
CA SER A 260 -11.43 15.18 13.32
C SER A 260 -11.65 14.47 11.98
N LEU A 261 -11.46 13.15 11.96
CA LEU A 261 -11.82 12.30 10.81
C LEU A 261 -13.32 12.38 10.46
N THR A 262 -14.16 12.81 11.39
CA THR A 262 -15.61 13.03 11.15
C THR A 262 -15.91 14.38 10.48
N ASP A 263 -14.96 15.31 10.44
CA ASP A 263 -15.17 16.62 9.83
C ASP A 263 -15.31 16.48 8.32
N LYS A 264 -16.12 17.35 7.72
CA LYS A 264 -16.31 17.39 6.27
C LYS A 264 -15.14 18.07 5.58
N ILE A 265 -14.77 17.56 4.41
CA ILE A 265 -13.79 18.24 3.56
C ILE A 265 -14.40 19.57 3.10
N PRO A 266 -13.67 20.71 3.16
CA PRO A 266 -14.18 21.98 2.68
C PRO A 266 -14.71 21.89 1.24
N GLY A 267 -15.99 22.24 1.06
CA GLY A 267 -16.65 22.20 -0.25
C GLY A 267 -17.13 20.81 -0.70
N ASP A 268 -17.05 19.79 0.15
CA ASP A 268 -17.53 18.43 -0.12
C ASP A 268 -18.45 17.93 1.01
N SER A 269 -19.36 17.00 0.68
CA SER A 269 -20.26 16.37 1.65
C SER A 269 -19.64 15.16 2.36
N THR A 270 -18.49 14.69 1.89
CA THR A 270 -17.74 13.53 2.41
C THR A 270 -16.89 13.96 3.60
N SER A 271 -16.81 13.12 4.63
CA SER A 271 -15.89 13.33 5.75
C SER A 271 -14.43 13.03 5.36
N LEU A 272 -13.48 13.58 6.12
CA LEU A 272 -12.06 13.27 5.96
C LEU A 272 -11.80 11.76 6.10
N GLY A 273 -12.41 11.12 7.09
CA GLY A 273 -12.30 9.68 7.33
C GLY A 273 -12.82 8.86 6.15
N GLU A 274 -14.01 9.17 5.64
CA GLU A 274 -14.58 8.48 4.46
C GLU A 274 -13.68 8.63 3.23
N ALA A 275 -13.19 9.84 2.94
CA ALA A 275 -12.34 10.09 1.77
C ALA A 275 -10.95 9.44 1.88
N LEU A 276 -10.34 9.47 3.07
CA LEU A 276 -9.02 8.88 3.32
C LEU A 276 -9.08 7.34 3.43
N MET A 277 -10.21 6.78 3.90
CA MET A 277 -10.41 5.34 4.00
C MET A 277 -11.05 4.72 2.75
N ALA A 278 -11.27 5.50 1.69
CA ALA A 278 -11.69 4.96 0.40
C ALA A 278 -10.72 3.85 -0.05
N PRO A 279 -11.21 2.64 -0.41
CA PRO A 279 -10.35 1.53 -0.81
C PRO A 279 -9.64 1.84 -2.13
N THR A 280 -8.42 1.35 -2.26
CA THR A 280 -7.63 1.40 -3.50
C THR A 280 -8.37 0.70 -4.63
N VAL A 281 -8.38 1.32 -5.81
CA VAL A 281 -9.04 0.76 -7.00
C VAL A 281 -8.23 -0.41 -7.53
N ILE A 282 -8.91 -1.52 -7.83
CA ILE A 282 -8.32 -2.69 -8.48
C ILE A 282 -8.52 -2.57 -9.99
N TYR A 283 -7.43 -2.36 -10.73
CA TYR A 283 -7.48 -2.07 -12.18
C TYR A 283 -7.44 -3.33 -13.06
N VAL A 284 -7.29 -4.51 -12.47
CA VAL A 284 -7.02 -5.78 -13.18
C VAL A 284 -7.97 -6.02 -14.36
N LYS A 285 -9.29 -6.00 -14.12
CA LYS A 285 -10.29 -6.27 -15.16
C LYS A 285 -10.22 -5.25 -16.29
N GLN A 286 -10.14 -3.96 -15.95
CA GLN A 286 -10.09 -2.87 -16.92
C GLN A 286 -8.81 -2.94 -17.75
N VAL A 287 -7.66 -3.19 -17.13
CA VAL A 287 -6.37 -3.28 -17.82
C VAL A 287 -6.32 -4.50 -18.73
N LEU A 288 -6.78 -5.67 -18.26
CA LEU A 288 -6.80 -6.89 -19.09
C LEU A 288 -7.78 -6.76 -20.27
N ASP A 289 -8.92 -6.08 -20.10
CA ASP A 289 -9.82 -5.75 -21.21
C ASP A 289 -9.12 -4.87 -22.25
N LEU A 290 -8.50 -3.76 -21.82
CA LEU A 290 -7.78 -2.85 -22.72
C LEU A 290 -6.61 -3.55 -23.43
N LEU A 291 -5.88 -4.42 -22.73
CA LEU A 291 -4.81 -5.23 -23.31
C LEU A 291 -5.33 -6.18 -24.39
N SER A 292 -6.49 -6.80 -24.19
CA SER A 292 -7.11 -7.67 -25.18
C SER A 292 -7.45 -6.94 -26.49
N LYS A 293 -7.67 -5.62 -26.41
CA LYS A 293 -7.91 -4.74 -27.55
C LYS A 293 -6.61 -4.24 -28.21
N GLY A 294 -5.44 -4.57 -27.67
CA GLY A 294 -4.10 -4.26 -28.21
C GLY A 294 -3.67 -2.79 -28.13
N GLY A 295 -2.39 -2.53 -28.44
CA GLY A 295 -1.83 -1.18 -28.60
C GLY A 295 -1.25 -0.53 -27.34
N ILE A 296 -1.32 -1.20 -26.19
CA ILE A 296 -0.62 -0.77 -24.96
C ILE A 296 0.86 -1.12 -25.06
N LYS A 297 1.71 -0.11 -24.88
CA LYS A 297 3.17 -0.22 -24.93
C LYS A 297 3.80 -0.28 -23.53
N GLY A 298 3.15 0.33 -22.54
CA GLY A 298 3.61 0.35 -21.15
C GLY A 298 2.49 0.65 -20.16
N ILE A 299 2.68 0.24 -18.91
CA ILE A 299 1.71 0.41 -17.82
C ILE A 299 2.48 0.79 -16.55
N ALA A 300 2.09 1.87 -15.88
CA ALA A 300 2.68 2.31 -14.63
C ALA A 300 1.60 2.44 -13.54
N HIS A 301 1.76 1.69 -12.45
CA HIS A 301 0.95 1.83 -11.24
C HIS A 301 1.47 3.02 -10.41
N ILE A 302 0.59 3.96 -10.06
CA ILE A 302 0.97 5.21 -9.40
C ILE A 302 0.84 5.05 -7.88
N THR A 303 1.96 4.69 -7.26
CA THR A 303 2.08 4.44 -5.81
C THR A 303 2.98 5.48 -5.14
N GLY A 304 3.77 5.08 -4.13
CA GLY A 304 4.79 5.93 -3.53
C GLY A 304 5.79 6.43 -4.60
N GLY A 305 6.13 7.71 -4.54
CA GLY A 305 6.90 8.38 -5.59
C GLY A 305 6.04 9.04 -6.68
N GLY A 306 4.73 8.81 -6.67
CA GLY A 306 3.74 9.51 -7.50
C GLY A 306 4.06 9.44 -8.99
N PHE A 307 3.74 10.48 -9.75
CA PHE A 307 4.03 10.52 -11.19
C PHE A 307 5.53 10.57 -11.46
N THR A 308 6.25 11.38 -10.66
CA THR A 308 7.66 11.70 -10.85
C THR A 308 8.53 10.45 -10.86
N ASP A 309 8.29 9.52 -9.94
CA ASP A 309 9.16 8.37 -9.77
C ASP A 309 8.61 7.10 -10.43
N ASN A 310 7.30 6.97 -10.67
CA ASN A 310 6.71 5.74 -11.22
C ASN A 310 6.68 5.71 -12.75
N ILE A 311 6.32 6.80 -13.43
CA ILE A 311 6.21 6.82 -14.90
C ILE A 311 7.56 6.54 -15.59
N PRO A 312 8.68 7.16 -15.20
CA PRO A 312 9.95 6.94 -15.89
C PRO A 312 10.46 5.49 -15.82
N ARG A 313 9.98 4.67 -14.87
CA ARG A 313 10.45 3.27 -14.68
C ARG A 313 10.16 2.37 -15.88
N ILE A 314 9.15 2.71 -16.68
CA ILE A 314 8.76 1.94 -17.86
C ILE A 314 9.35 2.49 -19.16
N PHE A 315 10.11 3.59 -19.11
CA PHE A 315 10.64 4.23 -20.31
C PHE A 315 12.02 3.70 -20.69
N PRO A 316 12.26 3.49 -22.00
CA PRO A 316 13.60 3.43 -22.56
C PRO A 316 14.43 4.67 -22.20
N LYS A 317 15.76 4.52 -22.16
CA LYS A 317 16.68 5.63 -21.91
C LYS A 317 16.49 6.75 -22.94
N GLY A 318 16.57 7.99 -22.49
CA GLY A 318 16.40 9.18 -23.34
C GLY A 318 14.94 9.55 -23.63
N LEU A 319 13.98 8.92 -22.95
CA LEU A 319 12.58 9.33 -22.94
C LEU A 319 12.13 9.84 -21.56
N GLY A 320 11.24 10.82 -21.60
CA GLY A 320 10.55 11.39 -20.44
C GLY A 320 9.07 11.62 -20.74
N ALA A 321 8.35 12.24 -19.81
CA ALA A 321 6.94 12.57 -19.98
C ALA A 321 6.67 14.05 -19.71
N VAL A 322 5.68 14.60 -20.41
CA VAL A 322 5.02 15.86 -20.05
C VAL A 322 3.60 15.54 -19.61
N ILE A 323 3.25 15.92 -18.39
CA ILE A 323 1.92 15.72 -17.80
C ILE A 323 1.16 17.05 -17.80
N ASP A 324 -0.05 17.05 -18.34
CA ASP A 324 -1.00 18.15 -18.24
C ASP A 324 -1.81 18.01 -16.96
N THR A 325 -1.51 18.84 -15.97
CA THR A 325 -2.10 18.76 -14.63
C THR A 325 -3.57 19.17 -14.57
N ASN A 326 -4.10 19.76 -15.65
CA ASN A 326 -5.49 20.19 -15.74
C ASN A 326 -6.37 19.18 -16.52
N ALA A 327 -5.81 18.06 -16.96
CA ALA A 327 -6.49 17.10 -17.82
C ALA A 327 -7.51 16.18 -17.12
N TRP A 328 -7.52 16.15 -15.78
CA TRP A 328 -8.46 15.35 -14.98
C TRP A 328 -8.89 16.10 -13.71
N PRO A 329 -10.02 15.71 -13.08
CA PRO A 329 -10.45 16.33 -11.83
C PRO A 329 -9.61 15.83 -10.65
N VAL A 330 -8.95 16.76 -9.95
CA VAL A 330 -8.27 16.46 -8.68
C VAL A 330 -9.29 16.46 -7.54
N LEU A 331 -9.37 15.35 -6.81
CA LEU A 331 -10.33 15.17 -5.71
C LEU A 331 -10.09 16.15 -4.55
N PRO A 332 -11.15 16.64 -3.86
CA PRO A 332 -11.04 17.63 -2.78
C PRO A 332 -10.09 17.25 -1.64
N VAL A 333 -9.95 15.95 -1.34
CA VAL A 333 -9.05 15.47 -0.28
C VAL A 333 -7.58 15.86 -0.54
N PHE A 334 -7.12 15.86 -1.80
CA PHE A 334 -5.76 16.27 -2.14
C PHE A 334 -5.56 17.77 -1.94
N LYS A 335 -6.55 18.59 -2.32
CA LYS A 335 -6.52 20.04 -2.12
C LYS A 335 -6.46 20.38 -0.64
N TRP A 336 -7.29 19.72 0.17
CA TRP A 336 -7.26 19.87 1.62
C TRP A 336 -5.90 19.47 2.21
N ILE A 337 -5.35 18.30 1.82
CA ILE A 337 -4.01 17.86 2.27
C ILE A 337 -2.96 18.93 1.96
N GLN A 338 -2.97 19.44 0.72
CA GLN A 338 -2.01 20.43 0.25
C GLN A 338 -2.10 21.75 1.01
N GLU A 339 -3.30 22.32 1.10
CA GLU A 339 -3.53 23.64 1.72
C GLU A 339 -3.20 23.61 3.22
N VAL A 340 -3.66 22.59 3.93
CA VAL A 340 -3.49 22.47 5.39
C VAL A 340 -2.05 22.12 5.74
N GLY A 341 -1.43 21.22 4.96
CA GLY A 341 -0.02 20.85 5.13
C GLY A 341 0.96 21.88 4.59
N ARG A 342 0.48 22.89 3.84
CA ARG A 342 1.29 23.84 3.07
C ARG A 342 2.31 23.12 2.19
N ILE A 343 1.91 22.01 1.58
CA ILE A 343 2.81 21.11 0.85
C ILE A 343 3.08 21.70 -0.53
N ASP A 344 4.36 21.76 -0.91
CA ASP A 344 4.75 22.23 -2.24
C ASP A 344 4.22 21.28 -3.32
N ASP A 345 3.87 21.87 -4.47
CA ASP A 345 3.38 21.16 -5.65
C ASP A 345 4.27 19.96 -6.06
N ALA A 346 5.59 20.13 -6.00
CA ALA A 346 6.54 19.07 -6.35
C ALA A 346 6.43 17.88 -5.38
N GLU A 347 6.24 18.16 -4.09
CA GLU A 347 6.10 17.15 -3.05
C GLU A 347 4.74 16.45 -3.13
N MET A 348 3.67 17.19 -3.46
CA MET A 348 2.35 16.61 -3.74
C MET A 348 2.43 15.59 -4.89
N ARG A 349 3.11 15.95 -5.99
CA ARG A 349 3.26 15.09 -7.17
C ARG A 349 4.18 13.88 -6.97
N ARG A 350 5.10 13.97 -6.01
CA ARG A 350 6.00 12.87 -5.63
C ARG A 350 5.38 11.97 -4.56
N THR A 351 4.48 12.47 -3.72
CA THR A 351 3.91 11.68 -2.63
C THR A 351 2.60 11.01 -3.02
N PHE A 352 1.76 11.70 -3.78
CA PHE A 352 0.39 11.29 -4.06
C PHE A 352 0.13 11.03 -5.54
N ASN A 353 -0.89 10.23 -5.80
CA ASN A 353 -1.38 9.91 -7.14
C ASN A 353 -2.24 11.04 -7.77
N LEU A 354 -2.63 12.04 -6.97
CA LEU A 354 -3.42 13.22 -7.34
C LEU A 354 -4.68 12.95 -8.19
N GLY A 355 -5.27 11.77 -8.08
CA GLY A 355 -6.48 11.40 -8.82
C GLY A 355 -6.28 10.38 -9.94
N ILE A 356 -5.04 9.96 -10.25
CA ILE A 356 -4.75 8.94 -11.26
C ILE A 356 -3.96 7.80 -10.63
N GLY A 357 -4.56 6.61 -10.51
CA GLY A 357 -3.90 5.45 -9.89
C GLY A 357 -3.12 4.58 -10.85
N MET A 358 -3.40 4.65 -12.15
CA MET A 358 -2.72 3.85 -13.17
C MET A 358 -2.54 4.65 -14.45
N VAL A 359 -1.39 4.50 -15.11
CA VAL A 359 -1.07 5.17 -16.38
C VAL A 359 -0.78 4.13 -17.45
N LEU A 360 -1.38 4.29 -18.61
CA LEU A 360 -1.15 3.47 -19.81
C LEU A 360 -0.42 4.33 -20.85
N VAL A 361 0.59 3.75 -21.50
CA VAL A 361 1.32 4.38 -22.61
C VAL A 361 0.92 3.69 -23.90
N VAL A 362 0.43 4.46 -24.86
CA VAL A 362 -0.18 3.95 -26.09
C VAL A 362 0.20 4.83 -27.29
N SER A 363 0.06 4.30 -28.51
CA SER A 363 0.17 5.13 -29.72
C SER A 363 -0.99 6.15 -29.81
N PRO A 364 -0.83 7.26 -30.55
CA PRO A 364 -1.91 8.23 -30.77
C PRO A 364 -3.21 7.60 -31.31
N ASP A 365 -3.12 6.68 -32.27
CA ASP A 365 -4.28 6.00 -32.84
C ASP A 365 -4.99 5.11 -31.81
N THR A 366 -4.21 4.45 -30.94
CA THR A 366 -4.75 3.65 -29.85
C THR A 366 -5.43 4.53 -28.81
N ALA A 367 -4.86 5.70 -28.51
CA ALA A 367 -5.48 6.66 -27.60
C ALA A 367 -6.85 7.12 -28.11
N VAL A 368 -6.97 7.46 -29.39
CA VAL A 368 -8.25 7.85 -30.01
C VAL A 368 -9.28 6.72 -29.86
N ARG A 369 -8.87 5.47 -30.12
CA ARG A 369 -9.75 4.31 -29.99
C ARG A 369 -10.22 4.07 -28.55
N ILE A 370 -9.32 4.16 -27.57
CA ILE A 370 -9.67 3.94 -26.16
C ILE A 370 -10.59 5.06 -25.64
N LEU A 371 -10.29 6.32 -25.99
CA LEU A 371 -11.07 7.47 -25.52
C LEU A 371 -12.43 7.59 -26.21
N GLY A 372 -12.56 7.08 -27.44
CA GLY A 372 -13.83 7.05 -28.18
C GLY A 372 -14.75 5.88 -27.81
N ASP A 373 -14.30 4.95 -26.96
CA ASP A 373 -15.09 3.81 -26.52
C ASP A 373 -16.06 4.23 -25.39
N GLU A 374 -17.23 4.75 -25.79
CA GLU A 374 -18.31 5.13 -24.86
C GLU A 374 -18.95 3.93 -24.15
N SER A 375 -18.59 2.69 -24.53
CA SER A 375 -19.10 1.48 -23.86
C SER A 375 -18.41 1.18 -22.52
N GLY A 376 -17.35 1.94 -22.18
CA GLY A 376 -16.58 1.78 -20.95
C GLY A 376 -17.31 2.26 -19.69
N ALA A 377 -17.27 1.44 -18.64
CA ALA A 377 -17.85 1.75 -17.32
C ALA A 377 -17.00 2.69 -16.44
N THR A 378 -15.79 3.07 -16.87
CA THR A 378 -14.85 3.85 -16.05
C THR A 378 -14.14 4.92 -16.90
N PRO A 379 -14.05 6.18 -16.41
CA PRO A 379 -13.40 7.26 -17.16
C PRO A 379 -11.93 6.95 -17.45
N VAL A 380 -11.46 7.41 -18.60
CA VAL A 380 -10.04 7.39 -18.99
C VAL A 380 -9.68 8.80 -19.45
N TYR A 381 -8.58 9.35 -18.95
CA TYR A 381 -8.14 10.70 -19.28
C TYR A 381 -6.90 10.67 -20.16
N ARG A 382 -6.82 11.52 -21.17
CA ARG A 382 -5.53 11.83 -21.82
C ARG A 382 -4.77 12.79 -20.93
N ILE A 383 -3.71 12.33 -20.26
CA ILE A 383 -3.02 13.11 -19.23
C ILE A 383 -1.68 13.70 -19.69
N GLY A 384 -1.17 13.28 -20.85
CA GLY A 384 0.15 13.72 -21.28
C GLY A 384 0.67 13.02 -22.52
N GLU A 385 1.96 13.22 -22.77
CA GLU A 385 2.69 12.65 -23.89
C GLU A 385 4.14 12.30 -23.51
N VAL A 386 4.69 11.30 -24.20
CA VAL A 386 6.09 10.90 -24.10
C VAL A 386 6.92 11.87 -24.95
N VAL A 387 8.03 12.35 -24.38
CA VAL A 387 8.95 13.29 -25.04
C VAL A 387 10.37 12.77 -24.99
N THR A 388 11.24 13.30 -25.84
CA THR A 388 12.69 13.11 -25.71
C THR A 388 13.21 13.82 -24.45
N GLY A 389 14.05 13.17 -23.66
CA GLY A 389 14.58 13.72 -22.40
C GLY A 389 14.63 12.66 -21.31
N GLU A 390 14.72 13.07 -20.05
CA GLU A 390 14.61 12.16 -18.91
C GLU A 390 13.69 12.76 -17.85
N GLY A 391 13.00 11.90 -17.10
CA GLY A 391 12.11 12.30 -16.00
C GLY A 391 10.73 12.79 -16.45
N VAL A 392 10.06 13.51 -15.56
CA VAL A 392 8.69 14.01 -15.76
C VAL A 392 8.69 15.53 -15.60
N SER A 393 8.07 16.21 -16.56
CA SER A 393 7.75 17.64 -16.47
C SER A 393 6.23 17.85 -16.47
N TYR A 394 5.79 19.00 -15.98
CA TYR A 394 4.39 19.30 -15.72
C TYR A 394 4.01 20.61 -16.40
N ARG A 395 2.81 20.67 -17.00
CA ARG A 395 2.24 21.86 -17.63
C ARG A 395 0.81 22.15 -17.15
#